data_AF-A0A949UEM8-F1
#
_entry.id   AF-A0A949UEM8-F1
#
_cell.length_a   1.000
_cell.length_b   1.000
_cell.length_c   1.000
_cell.angle_alpha   90.00
_cell.angle_beta   90.00
_cell.angle_gamma   90.00
#
_symmetry.space_group_name_H-M   'P 1'
#
loop_
_entity.id
_entity.type
_entity.pdbx_description
1 polymer ?
#
loop_
_entity_poly.entity_id
_entity_poly.type
_entity_poly.pdbx_seq_one_letter_code
_entity_poly.pdbx_strand_id
1 'polypeptide(L)'
;MPKAKRIQPFFHSLTPKMRILIYLLSSEQFSFDSLRKLTVAEFSELPLLNSLPPALELEDIVSELKKRPKDSMVFSRDSGRNYSILDISNILKRAHKVAGHEYSGLDAFVEHIAS
;
A
#
# COMPACT_ATOMS: atom_id res chain seq x y z
N MET A 1 0.33 -18.66 -2.40
CA MET A 1 -0.05 -17.30 -2.83
C MET A 1 -1.57 -17.13 -3.09
N PRO A 2 -2.46 -17.08 -2.06
CA PRO A 2 -3.90 -16.91 -2.30
C PRO A 2 -4.47 -15.54 -1.87
N LYS A 3 -3.84 -14.78 -0.97
CA LYS A 3 -4.43 -13.55 -0.39
C LYS A 3 -4.32 -12.32 -1.29
N ALA A 4 -3.16 -12.06 -1.89
CA ALA A 4 -2.95 -10.90 -2.76
C ALA A 4 -3.88 -10.87 -4.00
N LYS A 5 -4.18 -12.05 -4.60
CA LYS A 5 -5.12 -12.16 -5.73
C LYS A 5 -6.56 -11.75 -5.37
N ARG A 6 -6.95 -11.84 -4.09
CA ARG A 6 -8.29 -11.43 -3.64
C ARG A 6 -8.40 -9.91 -3.45
N ILE A 7 -7.29 -9.17 -3.41
CA ILE A 7 -7.28 -7.72 -3.11
C ILE A 7 -7.05 -6.86 -4.38
N GLN A 8 -6.66 -7.47 -5.51
CA GLN A 8 -6.46 -6.76 -6.78
C GLN A 8 -7.67 -5.98 -7.29
N PRO A 9 -8.93 -6.46 -7.15
CA PRO A 9 -10.10 -5.67 -7.55
C PRO A 9 -10.24 -4.33 -6.81
N PHE A 10 -9.63 -4.14 -5.63
CA PHE A 10 -9.69 -2.88 -4.87
C PHE A 10 -8.74 -1.82 -5.39
N PHE A 11 -7.74 -2.21 -6.18
CA PHE A 11 -6.63 -1.33 -6.51
C PHE A 11 -7.12 -0.10 -7.26
N HIS A 12 -8.05 -0.23 -8.21
CA HIS A 12 -8.53 0.91 -9.00
C HIS A 12 -9.13 2.05 -8.16
N SER A 13 -9.70 1.75 -6.98
CA SER A 13 -10.30 2.73 -6.07
C SER A 13 -9.31 3.35 -5.07
N LEU A 14 -8.09 2.82 -5.02
CA LEU A 14 -6.99 3.30 -4.19
C LEU A 14 -6.07 4.20 -5.01
N THR A 15 -5.43 5.15 -4.34
CA THR A 15 -4.31 5.89 -4.93
C THR A 15 -3.16 4.92 -5.24
N PRO A 16 -2.31 5.18 -6.26
CA PRO A 16 -1.18 4.32 -6.59
C PRO A 16 -0.33 3.95 -5.36
N LYS A 17 0.01 4.95 -4.54
CA LYS A 17 0.75 4.79 -3.28
C LYS A 17 0.10 3.77 -2.34
N MET A 18 -1.23 3.80 -2.22
CA MET A 18 -1.98 2.84 -1.40
C MET A 18 -2.02 1.45 -2.04
N ARG A 19 -2.15 1.36 -3.37
CA ARG A 19 -2.11 0.05 -4.07
C ARG A 19 -0.81 -0.69 -3.77
N ILE A 20 0.33 0.01 -3.82
CA ILE A 20 1.64 -0.58 -3.48
C ILE A 20 1.69 -0.99 -2.02
N LEU A 21 1.28 -0.12 -1.09
CA LEU A 21 1.31 -0.45 0.34
C LEU A 21 0.54 -1.75 0.61
N ILE A 22 -0.68 -1.86 0.07
CA ILE A 22 -1.53 -3.04 0.24
C ILE A 22 -0.92 -4.27 -0.43
N TYR A 23 -0.32 -4.11 -1.62
CA TYR A 23 0.38 -5.21 -2.29
C TYR A 23 1.55 -5.73 -1.45
N LEU A 24 2.39 -4.84 -0.92
CA LEU A 24 3.53 -5.20 -0.08
C LEU A 24 3.08 -5.90 1.21
N LEU A 25 2.04 -5.39 1.88
CA LEU A 25 1.43 -6.05 3.04
C LEU A 25 0.87 -7.43 2.69
N SER A 26 0.24 -7.57 1.52
CA SER A 26 -0.33 -8.84 1.05
C SER A 26 0.72 -9.87 0.63
N SER A 27 1.97 -9.47 0.46
CA SER A 27 3.08 -10.36 0.16
C SER A 27 3.55 -11.15 1.40
N GLU A 28 3.11 -10.73 2.59
CA GLU A 28 3.53 -11.28 3.90
C GLU A 28 5.05 -11.15 4.17
N GLN A 29 5.82 -10.49 3.30
CA GLN A 29 7.26 -10.25 3.47
C GLN A 29 7.57 -9.04 4.36
N PHE A 30 6.59 -8.16 4.55
CA PHE A 30 6.77 -6.91 5.27
C PHE A 30 5.65 -6.72 6.29
N SER A 31 6.01 -6.30 7.50
CA SER A 31 5.04 -5.83 8.49
C SER A 31 4.61 -4.39 8.19
N PHE A 32 3.44 -3.99 8.70
CA PHE A 32 2.99 -2.61 8.62
C PHE A 32 3.99 -1.64 9.25
N ASP A 33 4.56 -2.01 10.39
CA ASP A 33 5.52 -1.20 11.12
C ASP A 33 6.80 -0.93 10.34
N SER A 34 7.26 -1.90 9.54
CA SER A 34 8.40 -1.72 8.65
C SER A 34 8.04 -0.84 7.45
N LEU A 35 6.90 -1.10 6.80
CA LEU A 35 6.49 -0.33 5.63
C LEU A 35 6.19 1.14 5.96
N ARG A 36 5.51 1.42 7.08
CA ARG A 36 5.23 2.80 7.49
C ARG A 36 6.48 3.59 7.87
N LYS A 37 7.66 2.93 7.97
CA LYS A 37 8.98 3.50 8.24
C LYS A 37 9.88 3.57 7.00
N LEU A 38 9.41 3.03 5.88
CA LEU A 38 10.17 2.91 4.65
C LEU A 38 10.43 4.28 4.02
N THR A 39 11.71 4.59 3.86
CA THR A 39 12.21 5.81 3.23
C THR A 39 12.27 5.67 1.70
N VAL A 40 12.37 6.81 1.00
CA VAL A 40 12.52 6.86 -0.46
C VAL A 40 13.79 6.12 -0.91
N ALA A 41 14.88 6.24 -0.16
CA ALA A 41 16.13 5.51 -0.42
C ALA A 41 15.90 3.99 -0.36
N GLU A 42 15.37 3.50 0.76
CA GLU A 42 15.15 2.07 0.96
C GLU A 42 14.13 1.50 -0.03
N PHE A 43 13.07 2.25 -0.34
CA PHE A 43 12.07 1.83 -1.33
C PHE A 43 12.71 1.58 -2.70
N SER A 44 13.63 2.46 -3.11
CA SER A 44 14.32 2.35 -4.41
C SER A 44 15.23 1.12 -4.51
N GLU A 45 15.64 0.56 -3.38
CA GLU A 45 16.50 -0.62 -3.30
C GLU A 45 15.71 -1.94 -3.22
N LEU A 46 14.37 -1.89 -3.05
CA LEU A 46 13.56 -3.10 -2.92
C LEU A 46 13.60 -3.92 -4.23
N PRO A 47 14.16 -5.16 -4.22
CA PRO A 47 14.23 -5.99 -5.41
C PRO A 47 12.85 -6.33 -6.00
N LEU A 48 11.84 -6.32 -5.13
CA LEU A 48 10.43 -6.57 -5.47
C LEU A 48 9.85 -5.51 -6.42
N LEU A 49 10.44 -4.31 -6.52
CA LEU A 49 9.99 -3.29 -7.49
C LEU A 49 10.03 -3.81 -8.92
N ASN A 50 10.98 -4.69 -9.24
CA ASN A 50 11.12 -5.31 -10.56
C ASN A 50 10.09 -6.41 -10.83
N SER A 51 9.36 -6.86 -9.80
CA SER A 51 8.34 -7.92 -9.90
C SER A 51 6.94 -7.44 -9.55
N LEU A 52 6.73 -6.12 -9.44
CA LEU A 52 5.41 -5.55 -9.21
C LEU A 52 4.51 -5.70 -10.44
N PRO A 53 3.23 -6.08 -10.26
CA PRO A 53 2.26 -6.11 -11.35
C PRO A 53 2.14 -4.74 -12.05
N PRO A 54 2.07 -4.68 -13.39
CA PRO A 54 1.88 -3.43 -14.13
C PRO A 54 0.64 -2.62 -13.69
N ALA A 55 -0.40 -3.30 -13.19
CA ALA A 55 -1.64 -2.70 -12.69
C ALA A 55 -1.45 -1.82 -11.42
N LEU A 56 -0.25 -1.77 -10.85
CA LEU A 56 0.06 -0.95 -9.68
C LEU A 56 0.43 0.51 -10.01
N GLU A 57 0.52 0.89 -11.30
CA GLU A 57 0.85 2.25 -11.73
C GLU A 57 2.14 2.77 -11.05
N LEU A 58 3.18 1.91 -11.02
CA LEU A 58 4.43 2.20 -10.33
C LEU A 58 5.13 3.46 -10.86
N GLU A 59 4.99 3.76 -12.14
CA GLU A 59 5.61 4.92 -12.79
C GLU A 59 5.22 6.24 -12.15
N ASP A 60 3.96 6.40 -11.75
CA ASP A 60 3.46 7.60 -11.09
C ASP A 60 4.10 7.79 -9.72
N ILE A 61 4.24 6.70 -8.96
CA ILE A 61 4.85 6.71 -7.63
C ILE A 61 6.34 6.97 -7.74
N VAL A 62 7.04 6.30 -8.65
CA VAL A 62 8.48 6.55 -8.88
C VAL A 62 8.70 8.00 -9.29
N SER A 63 7.83 8.56 -10.12
CA SER A 63 7.89 9.97 -10.53
C SER A 63 7.63 10.94 -9.36
N GLU A 64 6.73 10.58 -8.44
CA GLU A 64 6.49 11.33 -7.20
C GLU A 64 7.70 11.24 -6.26
N LEU A 65 8.25 10.05 -6.06
CA LEU A 65 9.37 9.78 -5.14
C LEU A 65 10.67 10.45 -5.61
N LYS A 66 10.91 10.54 -6.92
CA LYS A 66 12.05 11.28 -7.50
C LYS A 66 12.11 12.75 -7.08
N LYS A 67 10.96 13.35 -6.71
CA LYS A 67 10.87 14.75 -6.27
C LYS A 67 11.04 14.91 -4.76
N ARG A 68 11.07 13.81 -4.00
CA ARG A 68 11.14 13.81 -2.53
C ARG A 68 12.58 13.59 -2.06
N PRO A 69 12.95 14.15 -0.89
CA PRO A 69 14.22 13.82 -0.23
C PRO A 69 14.35 12.31 0.04
N LYS A 70 15.59 11.79 0.01
CA LYS A 70 15.87 10.35 0.16
C LYS A 70 15.46 9.77 1.52
N ASP A 71 15.58 10.58 2.56
CA ASP A 71 15.20 10.30 3.95
C ASP A 71 13.70 10.48 4.20
N SER A 72 12.95 10.99 3.22
CA SER A 72 11.50 11.13 3.35
C SER A 72 10.80 9.79 3.31
N MET A 73 9.70 9.73 4.04
CA MET A 73 8.85 8.57 4.17
C MET A 73 7.99 8.37 2.92
N VAL A 74 8.03 7.16 2.34
CA VAL A 74 7.24 6.80 1.14
C VAL A 74 5.75 6.80 1.46
N PHE A 75 5.36 6.09 2.51
CA PHE A 75 3.97 5.95 2.95
C PHE A 75 3.65 6.95 4.07
N SER A 76 3.76 8.23 3.74
CA SER A 76 3.31 9.34 4.58
C SER A 76 2.13 10.07 3.93
N ARG A 77 1.32 10.74 4.76
CA ARG A 77 0.39 11.77 4.28
C ARG A 77 1.19 13.01 3.86
N ASP A 78 0.61 13.85 3.01
CA ASP A 78 1.25 15.08 2.53
C ASP A 78 1.63 16.07 3.65
N SER A 79 1.07 15.88 4.86
CA SER A 79 1.45 16.61 6.08
C SER A 79 2.69 16.05 6.80
N GLY A 80 3.37 15.04 6.25
CA GLY A 80 4.52 14.36 6.89
C GLY A 80 4.13 13.37 7.98
N ARG A 81 2.84 13.20 8.27
CA ARG A 81 2.35 12.22 9.26
C ARG A 81 2.32 10.81 8.65
N ASN A 82 2.89 9.85 9.36
CA ASN A 82 2.81 8.42 9.01
C ASN A 82 1.38 7.89 9.13
N TYR A 83 1.02 6.94 8.27
CA TYR A 83 -0.24 6.23 8.41
C TYR A 83 -0.26 5.38 9.68
N SER A 84 -1.38 5.41 10.38
CA SER A 84 -1.73 4.41 11.39
C SER A 84 -2.51 3.25 10.76
N ILE A 85 -2.60 2.11 11.46
CA ILE A 85 -3.45 0.99 11.07
C ILE A 85 -4.91 1.46 10.88
N LEU A 86 -5.38 2.34 11.77
CA LEU A 86 -6.71 2.92 11.67
C LEU A 86 -6.90 3.74 10.39
N ASP A 87 -5.88 4.50 9.97
CA ASP A 87 -5.95 5.25 8.71
C ASP A 87 -6.06 4.30 7.50
N ILE A 88 -5.28 3.22 7.48
CA ILE A 88 -5.33 2.21 6.42
C ILE A 88 -6.69 1.52 6.39
N SER A 89 -7.19 1.08 7.55
CA SER A 89 -8.53 0.48 7.67
C SER A 89 -9.61 1.42 7.12
N ASN A 90 -9.57 2.70 7.48
CA ASN A 90 -10.54 3.70 7.01
C ASN A 90 -10.40 4.00 5.51
N ILE A 91 -9.19 3.97 4.95
CA ILE A 91 -8.97 4.11 3.50
C ILE A 91 -9.57 2.91 2.76
N LEU A 92 -9.28 1.69 3.22
CA LEU A 92 -9.79 0.47 2.60
C LEU A 92 -11.33 0.36 2.68
N LYS A 93 -11.93 0.69 3.83
CA LYS A 93 -13.40 0.71 3.99
C LYS A 93 -14.07 1.71 3.04
N ARG A 94 -13.46 2.89 2.84
CA ARG A 94 -13.97 3.89 1.89
C ARG A 94 -13.82 3.44 0.44
N ALA A 95 -12.65 2.90 0.09
CA ALA A 95 -12.37 2.33 -1.23
C ALA A 95 -13.38 1.22 -1.57
N HIS A 96 -13.64 0.32 -0.63
CA HIS A 96 -14.65 -0.73 -0.73
C HIS A 96 -16.06 -0.18 -0.98
N LYS A 97 -16.49 0.83 -0.21
CA LYS A 97 -17.80 1.48 -0.41
C LYS A 97 -17.93 2.08 -1.81
N VAL A 98 -16.86 2.69 -2.33
CA VAL A 98 -16.83 3.31 -3.67
C VAL A 98 -16.86 2.27 -4.78
N ALA A 99 -16.23 1.11 -4.57
CA ALA A 99 -16.20 0.04 -5.58
C ALA A 99 -17.57 -0.61 -5.84
N GLY A 100 -18.54 -0.47 -4.92
CA GLY A 100 -19.91 -0.94 -5.15
C GLY A 100 -20.10 -2.46 -5.18
N HIS A 101 -19.13 -3.23 -4.69
CA HIS A 101 -19.16 -4.70 -4.64
C HIS A 101 -18.90 -5.19 -3.22
N GLU A 102 -19.67 -6.18 -2.73
CA GLU A 102 -19.42 -6.83 -1.43
C GLU A 102 -18.09 -7.58 -1.43
N TYR A 103 -17.28 -7.37 -0.39
CA TYR A 103 -15.95 -7.94 -0.29
C TYR A 103 -15.86 -8.88 0.91
N SER A 104 -15.68 -10.16 0.62
CA SER A 104 -15.31 -11.15 1.63
C SER A 104 -13.80 -11.05 1.92
N GLY A 105 -13.45 -10.61 3.13
CA GLY A 105 -12.08 -10.66 3.64
C GLY A 105 -11.41 -9.34 3.98
N LEU A 106 -12.10 -8.19 3.89
CA LEU A 106 -11.54 -6.90 4.32
C LEU A 106 -11.16 -6.91 5.78
N ASP A 107 -12.09 -7.33 6.63
CA ASP A 107 -11.89 -7.32 8.08
C ASP A 107 -10.78 -8.30 8.47
N ALA A 108 -10.77 -9.50 7.87
CA ALA A 108 -9.69 -10.47 8.05
C ALA A 108 -8.32 -9.95 7.57
N PHE A 109 -8.29 -9.17 6.48
CA PHE A 109 -7.07 -8.51 6.04
C PHE A 109 -6.64 -7.44 7.05
N VAL A 110 -7.54 -6.56 7.47
CA VAL A 110 -7.28 -5.50 8.48
C VAL A 110 -6.77 -6.10 9.80
N GLU A 111 -7.40 -7.17 10.28
CA GLU A 111 -6.95 -7.92 11.46
C GLU A 111 -5.54 -8.47 11.28
N HIS A 112 -5.24 -9.05 10.11
CA HIS A 112 -3.91 -9.57 9.80
C HIS A 112 -2.82 -8.48 9.74
N ILE A 113 -3.13 -7.27 9.28
CA ILE A 113 -2.15 -6.17 9.30
C ILE A 113 -1.96 -5.59 10.71
N ALA A 114 -2.95 -5.79 11.59
CA ALA A 114 -2.98 -5.21 12.93
C ALA A 114 -2.36 -6.11 14.01
N SER A 115 -2.26 -7.41 13.74
CA SER A 115 -1.57 -8.42 14.58
C SER A 115 -0.06 -8.34 14.44
#